data_AF-V4N7W0-F1
#
_entry.id   AF-V4N7W0-F1
#
_cell.length_a   1.000
_cell.length_b   1.000
_cell.length_c   1.000
_cell.angle_alpha   90.00
_cell.angle_beta   90.00
_cell.angle_gamma   90.00
#
_symmetry.space_group_name_H-M   'P 1'
#
loop_
_entity.id
_entity.type
_entity.pdbx_description
1 polymer ?
#
loop_
_entity_poly.entity_id
_entity_poly.type
_entity_poly.pdbx_seq_one_letter_code
_entity_poly.pdbx_strand_id
1 'polypeptide(L)'
;MRNKEESPQATAIGEEELERGQAMETFRARSSIVCILLLLSLCLVPCVLSKSPRPISDVEIRQKKSECYADIESGLWGWRCKSSPIAKENCALRCVSPACYELIYESDPLEEGEKDLVRSQEYKYCLYKSSLGESLDGVRGSF
;
A
#
# COMPACT_ATOMS: atom_id res chain seq x y z
N MET A 1 -55.82 -44.98 -57.91
CA MET A 1 -56.08 -44.23 -56.67
C MET A 1 -54.93 -44.59 -55.72
N ARG A 2 -53.91 -43.73 -55.56
CA ARG A 2 -53.62 -42.89 -54.36
C ARG A 2 -53.61 -43.70 -53.04
N ASN A 3 -52.69 -43.60 -52.08
CA ASN A 3 -51.44 -42.88 -51.77
C ASN A 3 -50.83 -43.67 -50.57
N LYS A 4 -49.52 -43.94 -50.43
CA LYS A 4 -48.48 -43.20 -49.68
C LYS A 4 -48.88 -42.67 -48.27
N GLU A 5 -48.19 -43.15 -47.23
CA GLU A 5 -47.72 -42.45 -46.00
C GLU A 5 -47.14 -43.53 -45.03
N GLU A 6 -45.85 -43.64 -44.73
CA GLU A 6 -44.84 -42.77 -44.09
C GLU A 6 -44.78 -42.95 -42.55
N SER A 7 -43.54 -43.13 -42.06
CA SER A 7 -43.09 -43.44 -40.69
C SER A 7 -43.32 -42.28 -39.70
N PRO A 8 -43.10 -42.44 -38.37
CA PRO A 8 -41.88 -41.85 -37.84
C PRO A 8 -41.23 -42.65 -36.69
N GLN A 9 -39.93 -42.93 -36.85
CA GLN A 9 -39.03 -43.42 -35.82
C GLN A 9 -37.82 -42.47 -35.79
N ALA A 10 -37.91 -41.36 -35.07
CA ALA A 10 -36.80 -40.43 -34.91
C ALA A 10 -37.03 -39.43 -33.76
N THR A 11 -36.73 -39.80 -32.51
CA THR A 11 -36.51 -38.84 -31.39
C THR A 11 -36.04 -39.61 -30.14
N ALA A 12 -34.73 -39.85 -29.99
CA ALA A 12 -34.15 -40.27 -28.70
C ALA A 12 -32.62 -40.09 -28.63
N ILE A 13 -31.93 -40.01 -29.77
CA ILE A 13 -30.44 -39.98 -29.82
C ILE A 13 -29.86 -38.55 -29.64
N GLY A 14 -30.69 -37.51 -29.67
CA GLY A 14 -30.25 -36.11 -29.67
C GLY A 14 -30.04 -35.44 -28.31
N GLU A 15 -30.54 -36.02 -27.21
CA GLU A 15 -30.56 -35.34 -25.90
C GLU A 15 -29.31 -35.66 -25.05
N GLU A 16 -28.71 -36.86 -25.19
CA GLU A 16 -27.52 -37.25 -24.40
C GLU A 16 -26.19 -36.65 -24.88
N GLU A 17 -26.05 -36.33 -26.17
CA GLU A 17 -24.81 -35.70 -26.71
C GLU A 17 -24.70 -34.21 -26.36
N LEU A 18 -25.84 -33.52 -26.14
CA LEU A 18 -25.87 -32.10 -25.78
C LEU A 18 -25.41 -31.87 -24.33
N GLU A 19 -25.83 -32.72 -23.39
CA GLU A 19 -25.46 -32.63 -21.97
C GLU A 19 -23.95 -32.90 -21.75
N ARG A 20 -23.36 -33.82 -22.52
CA ARG A 20 -21.93 -34.18 -22.41
C ARG A 20 -21.01 -33.09 -22.96
N GLY A 21 -21.43 -32.39 -24.02
CA GLY A 21 -20.75 -31.20 -24.55
C GLY A 21 -20.81 -30.02 -23.56
N GLN A 22 -21.97 -29.78 -22.94
CA GLN A 22 -22.15 -28.73 -21.95
C GLN A 22 -21.32 -28.95 -20.67
N ALA A 23 -21.14 -30.20 -20.23
CA ALA A 23 -20.26 -30.53 -19.10
C ALA A 23 -18.76 -30.26 -19.41
N MET A 24 -18.32 -30.55 -20.63
CA MET A 24 -16.92 -30.33 -21.05
C MET A 24 -16.60 -28.83 -21.24
N GLU A 25 -17.55 -28.05 -21.76
CA GLU A 25 -17.40 -26.59 -21.90
C GLU A 25 -17.41 -25.86 -20.56
N THR A 26 -18.27 -26.28 -19.62
CA THR A 26 -18.30 -25.72 -18.26
C THR A 26 -17.05 -26.07 -17.46
N PHE A 27 -16.47 -27.26 -17.63
CA PHE A 27 -15.20 -27.63 -17.00
C PHE A 27 -14.01 -26.81 -17.55
N ARG A 28 -13.95 -26.62 -18.87
CA ARG A 28 -12.93 -25.78 -19.53
C ARG A 28 -13.05 -24.30 -19.13
N ALA A 29 -14.28 -23.77 -19.07
CA ALA A 29 -14.55 -22.41 -18.62
C ALA A 29 -14.20 -22.20 -17.14
N ARG A 30 -14.54 -23.16 -16.26
CA ARG A 30 -14.19 -23.14 -14.83
C ARG A 30 -12.68 -23.17 -14.60
N SER A 31 -11.97 -24.01 -15.34
CA SER A 31 -10.49 -24.05 -15.30
C SER A 31 -9.89 -22.72 -15.74
N SER A 32 -10.45 -22.08 -16.77
CA SER A 32 -10.01 -20.76 -17.25
C SER A 32 -10.23 -19.67 -16.21
N ILE A 33 -11.40 -19.64 -15.55
CA ILE A 33 -11.73 -18.67 -14.48
C ILE A 33 -10.76 -18.84 -13.30
N VAL A 34 -10.47 -20.07 -12.87
CA VAL A 34 -9.52 -20.34 -11.77
C VAL A 34 -8.12 -19.82 -12.11
N CYS A 35 -7.64 -20.06 -13.34
CA CYS A 35 -6.37 -19.52 -13.80
C CYS A 35 -6.35 -17.99 -13.81
N ILE A 36 -7.42 -17.35 -14.28
CA ILE A 36 -7.56 -15.88 -14.29
C ILE A 36 -7.53 -15.32 -12.87
N LEU A 37 -8.24 -15.93 -11.92
CA LEU A 37 -8.26 -15.52 -10.52
C LEU A 37 -6.88 -15.68 -9.84
N LEU A 38 -6.16 -16.76 -10.15
CA LEU A 38 -4.78 -16.97 -9.66
C LEU A 38 -3.82 -15.90 -10.20
N LEU A 39 -3.90 -15.57 -11.49
CA LEU A 39 -3.06 -14.53 -12.09
C LEU A 39 -3.38 -13.14 -11.53
N LEU A 40 -4.68 -12.80 -11.35
CA LEU A 40 -5.11 -11.57 -10.68
C LEU A 40 -4.58 -11.49 -9.24
N SER A 41 -4.62 -12.60 -8.50
CA SER A 41 -4.05 -12.68 -7.15
C SER A 41 -2.55 -12.41 -7.13
N LEU A 42 -1.79 -12.93 -8.09
CA LEU A 42 -0.34 -12.68 -8.18
C LEU A 42 -0.03 -11.23 -8.57
N CYS A 43 -0.84 -10.60 -9.42
CA CYS A 43 -0.67 -9.20 -9.81
C CYS A 43 -0.97 -8.21 -8.67
N LEU A 44 -1.76 -8.62 -7.67
CA LEU A 44 -2.10 -7.80 -6.51
C LEU A 44 -1.06 -7.90 -5.38
N VAL A 45 -0.07 -8.79 -5.49
CA VAL A 45 1.02 -8.88 -4.50
C VAL A 45 1.95 -7.68 -4.70
N PRO A 46 2.08 -6.77 -3.72
CA PRO A 46 3.06 -5.70 -3.81
C PRO A 46 4.45 -6.34 -3.86
N CYS A 47 5.24 -6.02 -4.88
CA CYS A 47 6.66 -6.33 -4.89
C CYS A 47 7.32 -5.60 -3.72
N VAL A 48 7.55 -6.29 -2.61
CA VAL A 48 8.40 -5.79 -1.52
C VAL A 48 9.85 -5.83 -2.00
N LEU A 49 10.27 -4.79 -2.72
CA LEU A 49 11.69 -4.54 -2.94
C LEU A 49 12.30 -4.22 -1.58
N SER A 50 12.90 -5.22 -0.94
CA SER A 50 13.63 -5.04 0.31
C SER A 50 14.85 -4.18 -0.01
N LYS A 51 14.72 -2.86 0.18
CA LYS A 51 15.83 -1.93 0.05
C LYS A 51 16.86 -2.34 1.09
N SER A 52 18.09 -2.66 0.64
CA SER A 52 19.20 -2.93 1.57
C SER A 52 19.25 -1.82 2.62
N PRO A 53 19.37 -2.16 3.91
CA PRO A 53 19.60 -1.17 4.95
C PRO A 53 20.80 -0.32 4.55
N ARG A 54 20.59 0.98 4.48
CA ARG A 54 21.63 1.96 4.20
C ARG A 54 21.29 3.23 4.97
N PRO A 55 22.29 4.00 5.40
CA PRO A 55 22.02 5.23 6.08
C PRO A 55 21.24 6.18 5.15
N ILE A 56 20.19 6.78 5.69
CA ILE A 56 19.46 7.85 5.03
C ILE A 56 20.35 9.10 4.95
N SER A 57 20.37 9.76 3.78
CA SER A 57 21.13 10.99 3.58
C SER A 57 20.30 12.23 3.91
N ASP A 58 20.96 13.35 4.22
CA ASP A 58 20.30 14.63 4.48
C ASP A 58 19.42 15.09 3.31
N VAL A 59 19.86 14.80 2.09
CA VAL A 59 19.10 15.10 0.87
C VAL A 59 17.81 14.30 0.85
N GLU A 60 17.87 13.01 1.18
CA GLU A 60 16.69 12.14 1.22
C GLU A 60 15.72 12.56 2.36
N ILE A 61 16.24 12.95 3.53
CA ILE A 61 15.41 13.49 4.62
C ILE A 61 14.68 14.76 4.16
N ARG A 62 15.39 15.69 3.52
CA ARG A 62 14.79 16.93 3.00
C ARG A 62 13.74 16.63 1.93
N GLN A 63 14.00 15.68 1.06
CA GLN A 63 13.07 15.26 0.02
C GLN A 63 11.79 14.65 0.63
N LYS A 64 11.92 13.66 1.53
CA LYS A 64 10.77 13.09 2.25
C LYS A 64 9.95 14.14 2.98
N LYS A 65 10.62 15.10 3.62
CA LYS A 65 9.95 16.21 4.29
C LYS A 65 9.20 17.12 3.31
N SER A 66 9.75 17.36 2.12
CA SER A 66 9.06 18.13 1.07
C SER A 66 7.83 17.40 0.52
N GLU A 67 7.90 16.07 0.37
CA GLU A 67 6.76 15.23 -0.01
C GLU A 67 5.67 15.30 1.07
N CYS A 68 6.05 15.19 2.34
CA CYS A 68 5.14 15.38 3.48
C CYS A 68 4.46 16.75 3.49
N TYR A 69 5.17 17.84 3.15
CA TYR A 69 4.54 19.14 3.03
C TYR A 69 3.50 19.18 1.90
N ALA A 70 3.79 18.56 0.75
CA ALA A 70 2.82 18.49 -0.35
C ALA A 70 1.57 17.70 0.07
N ASP A 71 1.74 16.58 0.78
CA ASP A 71 0.64 15.78 1.30
C ASP A 71 -0.20 16.53 2.34
N ILE A 72 0.43 17.30 3.23
CA ILE A 72 -0.29 18.17 4.16
C ILE A 72 -1.09 19.21 3.39
N GLU A 73 -0.50 19.85 2.38
CA GLU A 73 -1.18 20.84 1.55
C GLU A 73 -2.32 20.26 0.71
N SER A 74 -2.27 18.97 0.35
CA SER A 74 -3.40 18.29 -0.30
C SER A 74 -4.64 18.19 0.58
N GLY A 75 -4.50 18.33 1.90
CA GLY A 75 -5.60 18.24 2.88
C GLY A 75 -5.81 16.87 3.52
N LEU A 76 -5.03 15.86 3.12
CA LEU A 76 -5.10 14.49 3.67
C LEU A 76 -4.87 14.42 5.20
N TRP A 77 -4.08 15.36 5.73
CA TRP A 77 -3.69 15.41 7.14
C TRP A 77 -4.65 16.21 8.03
N GLY A 78 -5.77 16.69 7.46
CA GLY A 78 -6.78 17.47 8.18
C GLY A 78 -6.39 18.93 8.44
N TRP A 79 -7.38 19.72 8.88
CA TRP A 79 -7.23 21.18 9.02
C TRP A 79 -6.20 21.58 10.09
N ARG A 80 -6.00 20.75 11.12
CA ARG A 80 -5.06 21.04 12.21
C ARG A 80 -3.63 21.22 11.70
N CYS A 81 -3.19 20.41 10.74
CA CYS A 81 -1.85 20.53 10.13
C CYS A 81 -1.67 21.77 9.25
N LYS A 82 -2.73 22.55 9.01
CA LYS A 82 -2.69 23.82 8.27
C LYS A 82 -2.97 25.03 9.16
N SER A 83 -3.22 24.81 10.45
CA SER A 83 -3.65 25.88 11.36
C SER A 83 -2.58 26.93 11.62
N SER A 84 -1.29 26.54 11.56
CA SER A 84 -0.15 27.44 11.68
C SER A 84 1.11 26.82 11.04
N PRO A 85 2.18 27.60 10.82
CA PRO A 85 3.44 27.07 10.32
C PRO A 85 4.03 25.98 11.21
N ILE A 86 3.91 26.12 12.53
CA ILE A 86 4.45 25.12 13.48
C ILE A 86 3.57 23.86 13.54
N ALA A 87 2.25 24.00 13.39
CA ALA A 87 1.37 22.84 13.28
C ALA A 87 1.70 22.03 12.01
N LYS A 88 1.96 22.72 10.89
CA LYS A 88 2.44 22.09 9.65
C LYS A 88 3.77 21.38 9.86
N GLU A 89 4.70 22.00 10.58
CA GLU A 89 6.01 21.43 10.88
C GLU A 89 5.92 20.16 11.74
N ASN A 90 5.15 20.19 12.84
CA ASN A 90 4.93 19.02 13.68
C ASN A 90 4.29 17.87 12.89
N CYS A 91 3.31 18.16 12.03
CA CYS A 91 2.73 17.14 11.15
C CYS A 91 3.75 16.61 10.13
N ALA A 92 4.61 17.46 9.57
CA ALA A 92 5.64 17.04 8.63
C ALA A 92 6.69 16.14 9.31
N LEU A 93 7.09 16.44 10.54
CA LEU A 93 7.96 15.56 11.32
C LEU A 93 7.31 14.19 11.52
N ARG A 94 6.06 14.15 11.98
CA ARG A 94 5.33 12.88 12.12
C ARG A 94 5.17 12.13 10.81
N CYS A 95 4.98 12.83 9.70
CA CYS A 95 4.91 12.23 8.37
C CYS A 95 6.23 11.59 7.95
N VAL A 96 7.36 12.27 8.17
CA VAL A 96 8.69 11.77 7.77
C VAL A 96 9.03 10.47 8.51
N SER A 97 8.72 10.40 9.80
CA SER A 97 8.81 9.16 10.58
C SER A 97 7.94 9.26 11.84
N PRO A 98 6.82 8.53 11.88
CA PRO A 98 5.98 8.48 13.09
C PRO A 98 6.76 8.02 14.32
N ALA A 99 7.58 6.97 14.18
CA ALA A 99 8.36 6.41 15.29
C ALA A 99 9.36 7.40 15.89
N CYS A 100 10.06 8.18 15.04
CA CYS A 100 11.02 9.17 15.53
C CYS A 100 10.32 10.41 16.11
N TYR A 101 9.14 10.77 15.59
CA TYR A 101 8.35 11.86 16.14
C TYR A 101 7.82 11.50 17.53
N GLU A 102 7.28 10.30 17.69
CA GLU A 102 6.78 9.79 18.97
C GLU A 102 7.88 9.75 20.03
N LEU A 103 9.09 9.32 19.64
CA LEU A 103 10.22 9.27 20.56
C LEU A 103 10.74 10.66 21.01
N ILE A 104 10.70 11.66 20.13
CA ILE A 104 11.41 12.93 20.33
C ILE A 104 10.47 14.11 20.65
N TYR A 105 9.30 14.16 20.00
CA TYR A 105 8.43 15.33 19.96
C TYR A 105 7.00 15.10 20.48
N GLU A 106 6.51 13.86 20.58
CA GLU A 106 5.10 13.63 20.96
C GLU A 106 4.75 14.18 22.35
N SER A 107 5.64 14.04 23.33
CA SER A 107 5.40 14.56 24.68
C SER A 107 5.46 16.09 24.77
N ASP A 108 6.22 16.71 23.88
CA ASP A 108 6.52 18.14 23.90
C ASP A 108 6.69 18.66 22.46
N PRO A 109 5.58 18.86 21.72
CA PRO A 109 5.62 19.28 20.32
C PRO A 109 6.21 20.67 20.16
N LEU A 110 6.72 20.98 18.96
CA LEU A 110 7.34 22.29 18.72
C LEU A 110 6.33 23.44 18.91
N GLU A 111 6.79 24.50 19.58
CA GLU A 111 6.02 25.73 19.81
C GLU A 111 6.33 26.84 18.80
N GLU A 112 5.44 27.84 18.69
CA GLU A 112 5.66 28.98 17.79
C GLU A 112 6.90 29.78 18.20
N GLY A 113 7.85 29.92 17.26
CA GLY A 113 9.10 30.65 17.48
C GLY A 113 10.23 29.81 18.10
N GLU A 114 9.98 28.54 18.43
CA GLU A 114 11.00 27.65 18.96
C GLU A 114 12.09 27.32 17.91
N LYS A 115 13.35 27.32 18.35
CA LYS A 115 14.48 26.82 17.57
C LYS A 115 15.16 25.69 18.34
N ASP A 116 14.79 24.48 17.98
CA ASP A 116 15.22 23.29 18.69
C ASP A 116 16.37 22.57 17.97
N LEU A 117 17.59 23.03 18.26
CA LEU A 117 18.79 22.48 17.61
C LEU A 117 19.16 21.10 18.15
N VAL A 118 18.94 20.83 19.44
CA VAL A 118 19.35 19.56 20.07
C VAL A 118 18.43 18.43 19.64
N ARG A 119 17.11 18.56 19.84
CA ARG A 119 16.21 17.46 19.47
C ARG A 119 16.09 17.30 17.96
N SER A 120 16.36 18.34 17.15
CA SER A 120 16.47 18.16 15.70
C SER A 120 17.65 17.26 15.29
N GLN A 121 18.76 17.27 16.04
CA GLN A 121 19.88 16.35 15.84
C GLN A 121 19.51 14.93 16.30
N GLU A 122 18.86 14.79 17.44
CA GLU A 122 18.34 13.50 17.92
C GLU A 122 17.36 12.89 16.93
N TYR A 123 16.43 13.68 16.40
CA TYR A 123 15.47 13.26 15.39
C TYR A 123 16.17 12.80 14.11
N LYS A 124 17.17 13.53 13.65
CA LYS A 124 17.99 13.13 12.49
C LYS A 124 18.76 11.83 12.76
N TYR A 125 19.31 11.67 13.96
CA TYR A 125 20.00 10.45 14.38
C TYR A 125 19.05 9.26 14.48
N CYS A 126 17.81 9.48 14.95
CA CYS A 126 16.75 8.49 14.93
C CYS A 126 16.47 7.97 13.52
N LEU A 127 16.31 8.87 12.54
CA LEU A 127 16.09 8.50 11.14
C LEU A 127 17.26 7.68 10.58
N TYR A 128 18.49 8.04 10.96
CA TYR A 128 19.68 7.28 10.60
C TYR A 128 19.62 5.85 11.12
N LYS A 129 19.40 5.63 12.43
CA LYS A 129 19.30 4.29 13.01
C LYS A 129 18.14 3.49 12.44
N SER A 130 16.98 4.13 12.29
CA SER A 130 15.80 3.53 11.68
C SER A 130 16.07 3.03 10.26
N SER A 131 16.80 3.81 9.44
CA SER A 131 17.15 3.43 8.07
C SER A 131 18.13 2.24 7.97
N LEU A 132 18.88 1.98 9.04
CA LEU A 132 19.76 0.82 9.18
C LEU A 132 19.03 -0.39 9.79
N GLY A 133 17.80 -0.24 10.26
CA GLY A 133 17.07 -1.28 10.99
C GLY A 133 17.61 -1.50 12.41
N GLU A 134 18.32 -0.52 12.98
CA GLU A 134 18.84 -0.59 14.34
C GLU A 134 17.77 -0.21 15.38
N SER A 135 18.00 -0.61 16.64
CA SER A 135 17.18 -0.14 17.76
C SER A 135 17.30 1.37 17.97
N LEU A 136 16.16 1.98 18.29
CA LEU A 136 16.02 3.41 18.60
C LEU A 136 16.28 3.71 20.09
N ASP A 137 16.66 2.70 20.88
CA ASP A 137 17.00 2.89 22.30
C ASP A 137 18.19 3.85 22.45
N GLY A 138 18.09 4.77 23.41
CA GLY A 138 19.15 5.73 23.74
C GLY A 138 19.34 6.88 22.73
N VAL A 139 18.42 7.06 21.77
CA VAL A 139 18.47 8.22 20.85
C VAL A 139 18.14 9.53 21.57
N ARG A 140 17.17 9.51 22.49
CA ARG A 140 16.83 10.69 23.29
C ARG A 140 17.92 10.94 24.34
N GLY A 141 18.42 12.17 24.41
CA GLY A 141 19.54 12.57 25.26
C GLY A 141 20.93 12.23 24.69
N SER A 142 21.04 11.95 23.39
CA SER A 142 22.32 11.59 22.76
C SER A 142 23.20 12.80 22.40
N PHE A 143 22.68 14.02 22.51
CA PHE A 143 23.35 15.27 22.14
C PHE A 143 23.23 16.35 23.22
#